data_AF-A0A4Q9XM84-F1
#
_entry.id   AF-A0A4Q9XM84-F1
#
_cell.length_a   1.000
_cell.length_b   1.000
_cell.length_c   1.000
_cell.angle_alpha   90.00
_cell.angle_beta   90.00
_cell.angle_gamma   90.00
#
_symmetry.space_group_name_H-M   'P 1'
#
loop_
_entity.id
_entity.type
_entity.pdbx_description
1 polymer ?
#
loop_
_entity_poly.entity_id
_entity_poly.type
_entity_poly.pdbx_seq_one_letter_code
_entity_poly.pdbx_strand_id
1 'polypeptide(L)'
;MSVLRYLAGSALLVVLLTGCMHNEASSGDSTRDNVPSTFVPPNSVKVVNGALHAILTRGDWLYQGARAHAGAINAYVEVPAAMPMNDEQMRAYIEFALCGQLETQSFWHRLQNTPLRIHLRRVGSPQGVAATCPRPNESAT
;
A
#
# COMPACT_ATOMS: atom_id res chain seq x y z
N MET A 1 -3.87 64.88 -3.25
CA MET A 1 -2.91 65.13 -2.14
C MET A 1 -3.65 64.89 -0.84
N SER A 2 -3.29 63.83 -0.11
CA SER A 2 -3.46 63.68 1.33
C SER A 2 -2.83 62.35 1.72
N VAL A 3 -1.63 62.45 2.28
CA VAL A 3 -0.80 61.35 2.76
C VAL A 3 -1.19 61.12 4.23
N LEU A 4 -1.78 59.98 4.56
CA LEU A 4 -1.93 59.56 5.95
C LEU A 4 -1.02 58.36 6.22
N ARG A 5 0.06 58.68 6.93
CA ARG A 5 1.03 57.76 7.52
C ARG A 5 0.38 57.08 8.72
N TYR A 6 0.38 55.75 8.76
CA TYR A 6 0.27 55.02 10.02
C TYR A 6 1.51 54.16 10.21
N LEU A 7 2.16 54.44 11.32
CA LEU A 7 3.39 53.87 11.83
C LEU A 7 3.12 52.52 12.51
N ALA A 8 4.13 51.66 12.40
CA ALA A 8 4.65 50.80 13.46
C ALA A 8 3.68 49.79 14.11
N GLY A 9 3.89 48.53 13.74
CA GLY A 9 3.37 47.39 14.48
C GLY A 9 4.00 46.07 14.02
N SER A 10 5.30 46.07 13.74
CA SER A 10 6.04 44.85 13.37
C SER A 10 6.24 43.98 14.61
N ALA A 11 5.25 43.13 14.91
CA ALA A 11 5.42 42.05 15.86
C ALA A 11 6.25 40.94 15.21
N LEU A 12 7.57 41.02 15.40
CA LEU A 12 8.52 39.95 15.10
C LEU A 12 8.21 38.75 16.01
N LEU A 13 7.53 37.74 15.47
CA LEU A 13 7.31 36.47 16.13
C LEU A 13 8.52 35.57 15.82
N VAL A 14 9.52 35.62 16.70
CA VAL A 14 10.69 34.73 16.66
C VAL A 14 10.28 33.37 17.23
N VAL A 15 10.01 32.41 16.35
CA VAL A 15 9.88 31.00 16.73
C VAL A 15 11.23 30.33 16.47
N LEU A 16 11.99 30.13 17.54
CA LEU A 16 13.20 29.29 17.56
C LEU A 16 12.76 27.82 17.53
N LEU A 17 12.76 27.21 16.34
CA LEU A 17 12.67 25.76 16.23
C LEU A 17 14.07 25.15 16.39
N THR A 18 14.41 24.85 17.65
CA THR A 18 15.53 23.97 18.01
C THR A 18 15.16 22.54 17.64
N GLY A 19 15.39 22.15 16.38
CA GLY A 19 15.31 20.76 15.94
C GLY A 19 16.66 20.07 16.16
N CYS A 20 16.70 19.11 17.08
CA CYS A 20 17.89 18.31 17.37
C CYS A 20 18.38 17.56 16.12
N MET A 21 19.65 17.73 15.75
CA MET A 21 20.33 16.77 14.87
C MET A 21 20.59 15.50 15.68
N HIS A 22 19.79 14.45 15.46
CA HIS A 22 20.17 13.10 15.90
C HIS A 22 21.17 12.55 14.88
N ASN A 23 22.45 12.77 15.15
CA ASN A 23 23.53 12.02 14.50
C ASN A 23 23.63 10.66 15.19
N GLU A 24 23.01 9.65 14.60
CA GLU A 24 23.32 8.26 14.96
C GLU A 24 24.41 7.76 14.01
N ALA A 25 25.66 7.92 14.44
CA ALA A 25 26.76 7.14 13.90
C ALA A 25 26.74 5.79 14.61
N SER A 26 26.27 4.75 13.92
CA SER A 26 26.53 3.38 14.33
C SER A 26 27.44 2.72 13.30
N SER A 27 28.65 2.43 13.75
CA SER A 27 29.64 1.60 13.09
C SER A 27 29.02 0.28 12.64
N GLY A 28 29.41 -0.16 11.44
CA GLY A 28 28.95 -1.40 10.86
C GLY A 28 29.17 -2.59 11.79
N ASP A 29 28.10 -3.35 11.99
CA ASP A 29 28.19 -4.75 12.35
C ASP A 29 27.39 -5.55 11.31
N SER A 30 28.07 -6.50 10.68
CA SER A 30 27.53 -7.33 9.61
C SER A 30 26.86 -8.54 10.22
N THR A 31 25.68 -8.33 10.79
CA THR A 31 24.76 -9.42 11.16
C THR A 31 23.55 -9.37 10.24
N ARG A 32 23.55 -10.29 9.26
CA ARG A 32 22.38 -10.71 8.51
C ARG A 32 21.40 -11.37 9.49
N ASP A 33 20.68 -10.57 10.26
CA ASP A 33 19.57 -11.06 11.07
C ASP A 33 18.26 -10.85 10.32
N ASN A 34 17.56 -11.96 10.11
CA ASN A 34 16.19 -12.08 9.64
C ASN A 34 15.22 -11.43 10.65
N VAL A 35 15.24 -10.10 10.75
CA VAL A 35 14.09 -9.37 11.27
C VAL A 35 13.07 -9.32 10.15
N PRO A 36 11.83 -9.83 10.31
CA PRO A 36 10.76 -9.52 9.38
C PRO A 36 10.58 -8.02 9.45
N SER A 37 11.15 -7.31 8.49
CA SER A 37 11.02 -5.88 8.40
C SER A 37 9.54 -5.58 8.21
N THR A 38 8.89 -5.07 9.26
CA THR A 38 7.50 -4.59 9.21
C THR A 38 7.38 -3.31 8.37
N PHE A 39 8.51 -2.85 7.84
CA PHE A 39 8.62 -1.71 6.96
C PHE A 39 7.90 -1.97 5.64
N VAL A 40 6.84 -1.21 5.41
CA VAL A 40 6.20 -1.05 4.11
C VAL A 40 6.58 0.33 3.59
N PRO A 41 7.17 0.46 2.40
CA PRO A 41 7.52 1.77 1.87
C PRO A 41 6.29 2.67 1.76
N PRO A 42 6.39 3.96 2.12
CA PRO A 42 5.23 4.85 2.29
C PRO A 42 4.40 5.03 1.01
N ASN A 43 5.01 4.87 -0.17
CA ASN A 43 4.31 4.99 -1.45
C ASN A 43 3.71 3.67 -1.97
N SER A 44 4.09 2.52 -1.40
CA SER A 44 3.70 1.20 -1.90
C SER A 44 2.18 0.99 -1.83
N VAL A 45 1.54 1.43 -0.74
CA VAL A 45 0.07 1.35 -0.57
C VAL A 45 -0.65 2.18 -1.66
N LYS A 46 -0.13 3.38 -1.98
CA LYS A 46 -0.70 4.24 -3.03
C LYS A 46 -0.59 3.59 -4.41
N VAL A 47 0.53 2.91 -4.70
CA VAL A 47 0.74 2.18 -5.96
C VAL A 47 -0.27 1.02 -6.08
N VAL A 48 -0.46 0.24 -5.02
CA VAL A 48 -1.46 -0.86 -5.01
C VAL A 48 -2.87 -0.32 -5.18
N ASN A 49 -3.22 0.74 -4.46
CA ASN A 49 -4.53 1.40 -4.58
C ASN A 49 -4.80 1.84 -6.03
N GLY A 50 -3.85 2.53 -6.67
CA GLY A 50 -4.01 2.98 -8.04
C GLY A 50 -4.18 1.83 -9.04
N ALA A 51 -3.38 0.78 -8.90
CA ALA A 51 -3.44 -0.37 -9.80
C ALA A 51 -4.74 -1.17 -9.65
N LEU A 52 -5.12 -1.55 -8.41
CA LEU A 52 -6.33 -2.33 -8.18
C LEU A 52 -7.59 -1.53 -8.45
N HIS A 53 -7.61 -0.22 -8.15
CA HIS A 53 -8.73 0.63 -8.55
C HIS A 53 -8.89 0.61 -10.08
N ALA A 54 -7.81 0.78 -10.85
CA ALA A 54 -7.87 0.74 -12.30
C ALA A 54 -8.37 -0.61 -12.86
N ILE A 55 -8.00 -1.73 -12.22
CA ILE A 55 -8.47 -3.08 -12.60
C ILE A 55 -9.96 -3.24 -12.30
N LEU A 56 -10.39 -2.88 -11.08
CA LEU A 56 -11.69 -3.21 -10.52
C LEU A 56 -12.79 -2.17 -10.79
N THR A 57 -12.45 -1.01 -11.36
CA THR A 57 -13.46 0.00 -11.77
C THR A 57 -14.42 -0.53 -12.84
N ARG A 58 -14.07 -1.64 -13.52
CA ARG A 58 -14.90 -2.26 -14.55
C ARG A 58 -15.69 -3.43 -13.97
N GLY A 59 -16.92 -3.16 -13.51
CA GLY A 59 -17.89 -4.17 -13.07
C GLY A 59 -18.47 -3.90 -11.68
N ASP A 60 -19.23 -4.86 -11.15
CA ASP A 60 -19.87 -4.77 -9.82
C ASP A 60 -18.91 -5.09 -8.65
N TRP A 61 -17.60 -5.03 -8.90
CA TRP A 61 -16.58 -5.33 -7.91
C TRP A 61 -16.31 -4.10 -7.05
N LEU A 62 -16.31 -4.27 -5.72
CA LEU A 62 -16.15 -3.18 -4.78
C LEU A 62 -14.76 -3.22 -4.17
N TYR A 63 -13.85 -2.38 -4.68
CA TYR A 63 -12.52 -2.22 -4.10
C TYR A 63 -12.59 -1.36 -2.84
N GLN A 64 -12.12 -1.90 -1.71
CA GLN A 64 -12.17 -1.25 -0.39
C GLN A 64 -10.84 -0.57 0.00
N GLY A 65 -9.84 -0.63 -0.88
CA GLY A 65 -8.51 -0.09 -0.66
C GLY A 65 -7.49 -1.11 -0.13
N ALA A 66 -6.25 -0.66 -0.01
CA ALA A 66 -5.12 -1.40 0.53
C ALA A 66 -4.53 -0.74 1.78
N ARG A 67 -3.94 -1.54 2.65
CA ARG A 67 -3.33 -1.12 3.91
C ARG A 67 -2.03 -1.88 4.16
N ALA A 68 -1.05 -1.20 4.74
CA ALA A 68 0.14 -1.84 5.26
C ALA A 68 -0.19 -2.53 6.60
N HIS A 69 0.12 -3.82 6.73
CA HIS A 69 -0.04 -4.56 7.97
C HIS A 69 0.95 -5.73 8.01
N ALA A 70 1.64 -5.88 9.15
CA ALA A 70 2.60 -6.96 9.39
C ALA A 70 3.66 -7.14 8.28
N GLY A 71 4.23 -6.03 7.78
CA GLY A 71 5.25 -6.06 6.71
C GLY A 71 4.74 -6.44 5.32
N ALA A 72 3.42 -6.56 5.14
CA ALA A 72 2.77 -6.82 3.86
C ALA A 72 1.77 -5.72 3.51
N ILE A 73 1.45 -5.60 2.23
CA ILE A 73 0.33 -4.79 1.76
C ILE A 73 -0.87 -5.71 1.59
N ASN A 74 -1.94 -5.39 2.30
CA ASN A 74 -3.19 -6.14 2.28
C ASN A 74 -4.23 -5.32 1.52
N ALA A 75 -4.71 -5.83 0.40
CA ALA A 75 -5.75 -5.22 -0.41
C ALA A 75 -7.09 -5.93 -0.22
N TYR A 76 -8.18 -5.19 -0.14
CA TYR A 76 -9.50 -5.73 0.18
C TYR A 76 -10.48 -5.49 -0.95
N VAL A 77 -11.14 -6.56 -1.39
CA VAL A 77 -12.06 -6.56 -2.52
C VAL A 77 -13.33 -7.30 -2.12
N GLU A 78 -14.48 -6.71 -2.43
CA GLU A 78 -15.78 -7.33 -2.27
C GLU A 78 -16.38 -7.73 -3.63
N VAL A 79 -16.82 -8.98 -3.73
CA VAL A 79 -17.54 -9.51 -4.90
C VAL A 79 -19.04 -9.52 -4.68
N PRO A 80 -19.83 -9.34 -5.76
CA PRO A 80 -21.28 -9.48 -5.70
C PRO A 80 -21.73 -10.80 -5.07
N ALA A 81 -22.81 -10.75 -4.28
CA ALA A 81 -23.34 -11.93 -3.60
C ALA A 81 -23.79 -13.04 -4.56
N ALA A 82 -24.26 -12.65 -5.74
CA ALA A 82 -24.77 -13.56 -6.77
C ALA A 82 -23.67 -14.31 -7.54
N MET A 83 -22.39 -14.05 -7.28
CA MET A 83 -21.27 -14.69 -7.98
C MET A 83 -21.03 -16.10 -7.42
N PRO A 84 -21.35 -17.18 -8.18
CA PRO A 84 -21.28 -18.55 -7.67
C PRO A 84 -19.84 -19.05 -7.77
N MET A 85 -18.99 -18.59 -6.85
CA MET A 85 -17.64 -19.11 -6.66
C MET A 85 -17.50 -19.73 -5.26
N ASN A 86 -16.88 -20.90 -5.20
CA ASN A 86 -16.37 -21.49 -3.96
C ASN A 86 -14.99 -20.88 -3.61
N ASP A 87 -14.46 -21.21 -2.43
CA ASP A 87 -13.20 -20.66 -1.93
C ASP A 87 -12.00 -20.94 -2.84
N GLU A 88 -11.96 -22.11 -3.49
CA GLU A 88 -10.90 -22.48 -4.43
C GLU A 88 -10.97 -21.62 -5.69
N GLN A 89 -12.16 -21.45 -6.26
CA GLN A 89 -12.39 -20.58 -7.41
C GLN A 89 -12.10 -19.11 -7.09
N MET A 90 -12.46 -18.65 -5.88
CA MET A 90 -12.13 -17.30 -5.43
C MET A 90 -10.61 -17.10 -5.29
N ARG A 91 -9.88 -18.11 -4.79
CA ARG A 91 -8.41 -18.07 -4.70
C ARG A 91 -7.77 -18.06 -6.08
N ALA A 92 -8.20 -18.95 -6.96
CA ALA A 92 -7.74 -18.98 -8.36
C ALA A 92 -8.05 -17.64 -9.08
N TYR A 93 -9.20 -17.02 -8.80
CA TYR A 93 -9.51 -15.71 -9.35
C TYR A 93 -8.51 -14.64 -8.87
N ILE A 94 -8.15 -14.63 -7.58
CA ILE A 94 -7.12 -13.72 -7.07
C ILE A 94 -5.81 -13.95 -7.83
N GLU A 95 -5.35 -15.19 -7.92
CA GLU A 95 -4.06 -15.55 -8.50
C GLU A 95 -3.99 -15.22 -10.00
N PHE A 96 -4.98 -15.64 -10.78
CA PHE A 96 -4.91 -15.50 -12.24
C PHE A 96 -5.47 -14.17 -12.75
N ALA A 97 -6.58 -13.68 -12.18
CA ALA A 97 -7.26 -12.49 -12.71
C ALA A 97 -6.76 -11.20 -12.06
N LEU A 98 -6.46 -11.19 -10.76
CA LEU A 98 -5.99 -9.98 -10.08
C LEU A 98 -4.47 -9.89 -10.08
N CYS A 99 -3.77 -10.92 -9.59
CA CYS A 99 -2.32 -10.89 -9.55
C CYS A 99 -1.71 -10.89 -10.96
N GLY A 100 -2.29 -11.64 -11.91
CA GLY A 100 -1.88 -11.62 -13.31
C GLY A 100 -1.85 -10.22 -13.95
N GLN A 101 -2.76 -9.33 -13.56
CA GLN A 101 -2.80 -7.94 -14.04
C GLN A 101 -1.73 -7.04 -13.38
N LEU A 102 -1.09 -7.52 -12.32
CA LEU A 102 -0.07 -6.82 -11.53
C LEU A 102 1.35 -7.35 -11.80
N GLU A 103 1.54 -8.28 -12.73
CA GLU A 103 2.81 -8.98 -12.97
C GLU A 103 3.93 -8.12 -13.60
N THR A 104 3.67 -6.85 -13.89
CA THR A 104 4.70 -5.98 -14.47
C THR A 104 5.87 -5.76 -13.50
N GLN A 105 7.10 -5.88 -13.98
CA GLN A 105 8.31 -5.68 -13.18
C GLN A 105 8.35 -4.28 -12.51
N SER A 106 7.84 -3.26 -13.20
CA SER A 106 7.78 -1.88 -12.68
C SER A 106 6.81 -1.72 -11.51
N PHE A 107 5.72 -2.48 -11.46
CA PHE A 107 4.83 -2.51 -10.30
C PHE A 107 5.57 -3.07 -9.07
N TRP A 108 6.20 -4.22 -9.22
CA TRP A 108 6.94 -4.89 -8.15
C TRP A 108 8.21 -4.15 -7.70
N HIS A 109 8.88 -3.44 -8.61
CA HIS A 109 9.99 -2.58 -8.24
C HIS A 109 9.53 -1.44 -7.31
N ARG A 110 8.38 -0.82 -7.58
CA ARG A 110 7.81 0.24 -6.72
C ARG A 110 7.38 -0.26 -5.35
N LEU A 111 7.12 -1.57 -5.22
CA LEU A 111 6.78 -2.23 -3.97
C LEU A 111 8.02 -2.53 -3.11
N GLN A 112 9.23 -2.42 -3.65
CA GLN A 112 10.50 -2.69 -2.95
C GLN A 112 10.52 -4.03 -2.20
N ASN A 113 10.06 -5.10 -2.85
CA ASN A 113 9.97 -6.45 -2.28
C ASN A 113 8.95 -6.62 -1.14
N THR A 114 8.05 -5.65 -0.91
CA THR A 114 6.95 -5.84 0.04
C THR A 114 5.93 -6.86 -0.51
N PRO A 115 5.59 -7.92 0.24
CA PRO A 115 4.57 -8.88 -0.17
C PRO A 115 3.20 -8.21 -0.36
N LEU A 116 2.47 -8.63 -1.39
CA LEU A 116 1.10 -8.20 -1.65
C LEU A 116 0.15 -9.37 -1.42
N ARG A 117 -0.81 -9.18 -0.51
CA ARG A 117 -1.89 -10.13 -0.25
C ARG A 117 -3.22 -9.48 -0.60
N ILE A 118 -4.02 -10.16 -1.43
CA ILE A 118 -5.36 -9.72 -1.79
C ILE A 118 -6.37 -10.57 -1.03
N HIS A 119 -7.32 -9.91 -0.39
CA HIS A 119 -8.43 -10.50 0.35
C HIS A 119 -9.70 -10.29 -0.46
N LEU A 120 -10.34 -11.39 -0.83
CA LEU A 120 -11.58 -11.41 -1.57
C LEU A 120 -12.71 -11.95 -0.70
N ARG A 121 -13.76 -11.16 -0.56
CA ARG A 121 -14.91 -11.48 0.29
C ARG A 121 -16.20 -11.24 -0.46
N ARG A 122 -17.25 -11.98 -0.11
CA ARG A 122 -18.57 -11.75 -0.67
C ARG A 122 -19.28 -10.64 0.11
N VAL A 123 -20.01 -9.78 -0.59
CA VAL A 123 -20.88 -8.79 0.07
C VAL A 123 -21.81 -9.49 1.07
N GLY A 124 -21.86 -9.00 2.30
CA GLY A 124 -22.68 -9.54 3.37
C GLY A 124 -22.13 -10.81 4.06
N SER A 125 -21.01 -11.38 3.61
CA SER A 125 -20.36 -12.51 4.28
C SER A 125 -19.20 -12.04 5.16
N PRO A 126 -19.01 -12.54 6.39
CA PRO A 126 -17.78 -12.32 7.15
C PRO A 126 -16.61 -13.15 6.60
N GLN A 127 -16.92 -14.21 5.85
CA GLN A 127 -15.92 -15.12 5.28
C GLN A 127 -15.42 -14.61 3.94
N GLY A 128 -14.16 -14.91 3.67
CA GLY A 128 -13.50 -14.63 2.41
C GLY A 128 -12.21 -15.43 2.31
N VAL A 129 -11.59 -15.37 1.16
CA VAL A 129 -10.30 -16.00 0.90
C VAL A 129 -9.25 -14.95 0.67
N ALA A 130 -8.00 -15.32 0.88
CA ALA A 130 -6.88 -14.46 0.55
C ALA A 130 -5.77 -15.27 -0.09
N ALA A 131 -5.08 -14.63 -1.04
CA ALA A 131 -3.92 -15.19 -1.70
C ALA A 131 -2.80 -14.14 -1.77
N THR A 132 -1.57 -14.61 -1.75
CA THR A 132 -0.39 -13.78 -1.94
C THR A 132 -0.07 -13.75 -3.43
N CYS A 133 0.08 -12.55 -3.99
CA CYS A 133 0.46 -12.44 -5.39
C CYS A 133 1.93 -12.83 -5.58
N PRO A 134 2.24 -13.72 -6.52
CA PRO A 134 3.62 -14.06 -6.84
C PRO A 134 4.31 -12.86 -7.50
N ARG A 135 5.59 -12.62 -7.16
CA ARG A 135 6.42 -11.72 -7.96
C ARG A 135 6.76 -12.38 -9.29
N PRO A 136 6.93 -11.60 -10.37
CA PRO A 136 7.60 -12.08 -11.56
C PRO A 136 8.97 -12.62 -11.13
N ASN A 137 9.23 -13.90 -11.44
CA ASN A 137 10.41 -14.70 -11.11
C ASN A 137 10.38 -15.47 -9.77
N GLU A 138 9.35 -15.31 -8.93
CA GLU A 138 9.11 -16.19 -7.77
C GLU A 138 8.23 -17.41 -8.11
N SER A 139 7.48 -17.35 -9.21
CA SER A 139 6.57 -18.40 -9.68
C SER A 139 7.24 -19.49 -10.55
N ALA A 140 8.57 -19.49 -10.64
CA ALA A 140 9.36 -20.45 -11.42
C ALA A 140 10.22 -21.34 -10.50
N THR A 141 9.58 -22.14 -9.65
CA THR A 141 10.20 -23.27 -8.93
C THR A 141 9.13 -24.30 -8.63
#